data_AF-A0A1G3MEI3-F1
#
_entry.id   AF-A0A1G3MEI3-F1
#
_cell.length_a   1.000
_cell.length_b   1.000
_cell.length_c   1.000
_cell.angle_alpha   90.00
_cell.angle_beta   90.00
_cell.angle_gamma   90.00
#
_symmetry.space_group_name_H-M   'P 1'
#
loop_
_entity.id
_entity.type
_entity.pdbx_description
1 polymer ?
#
loop_
_entity_poly.entity_id
_entity_poly.type
_entity_poly.pdbx_seq_one_letter_code
_entity_poly.pdbx_strand_id
1 'polypeptide(L)'
;MLLLGIAVGASGDQDPLGAWRQPRQEPATAAKAPLDLSLSTSELEMAAALLLRGYQVLLSSQDGPRCQFTPSCSEYARMVIRRHGLLAGLLMASDRYQRCNGLQRERYPLDPRTGKRLDPPPETPW
;
A
#
# COMPACT_ATOMS: atom_id res chain seq x y z
N MET A 1 -3.46 -41.61 56.22
CA MET A 1 -3.03 -40.22 56.44
C MET A 1 -1.83 -39.94 55.55
N LEU A 2 -2.00 -38.95 54.67
CA LEU A 2 -1.03 -38.19 53.89
C LEU A 2 -0.06 -38.91 52.93
N LEU A 3 -0.48 -38.87 51.66
CA LEU A 3 0.35 -38.56 50.50
C LEU A 3 1.30 -37.38 50.78
N LEU A 4 2.59 -37.51 50.50
CA LEU A 4 3.44 -36.35 50.22
C LEU A 4 4.27 -36.64 48.96
N GLY A 5 3.73 -36.22 47.82
CA GLY A 5 4.45 -36.17 46.56
C GLY A 5 5.50 -35.05 46.61
N ILE A 6 6.71 -35.36 46.14
CA ILE A 6 7.77 -34.36 45.94
C ILE A 6 7.44 -33.62 44.64
N ALA A 7 7.02 -32.37 44.75
CA ALA A 7 6.85 -31.48 43.62
C ALA A 7 8.24 -31.04 43.11
N VAL A 8 8.63 -31.55 41.94
CA VAL A 8 9.77 -31.01 41.18
C VAL A 8 9.31 -29.70 40.55
N GLY A 9 9.82 -28.59 41.07
CA GLY A 9 9.65 -27.26 40.47
C GLY A 9 10.40 -27.19 39.14
N ALA A 10 9.67 -27.08 38.03
CA ALA A 10 10.25 -26.77 36.73
C ALA A 10 10.77 -25.33 36.76
N SER A 11 12.09 -25.17 36.65
CA SER A 11 12.77 -23.89 36.44
C SER A 11 12.32 -23.33 35.09
N GLY A 12 11.65 -22.18 35.12
CA GLY A 12 11.22 -21.45 33.93
C GLY A 12 12.41 -20.98 33.10
N ASP A 13 12.65 -21.65 31.98
CA ASP A 13 13.47 -21.16 30.87
C ASP A 13 12.64 -20.09 30.14
N GLN A 14 12.80 -18.83 30.56
CA GLN A 14 12.14 -17.70 29.91
C GLN A 14 12.95 -17.35 28.66
N ASP A 15 12.67 -17.98 27.52
CA ASP A 15 13.22 -17.58 26.22
C ASP A 15 12.72 -16.17 25.85
N PRO A 16 13.53 -15.10 26.00
CA PRO A 16 13.09 -13.73 25.77
C PRO A 16 13.00 -13.39 24.28
N LEU A 17 13.40 -14.30 23.40
CA LEU A 17 13.35 -14.16 21.94
C LEU A 17 12.26 -15.03 21.30
N GLY A 18 11.72 -16.02 22.02
CA GLY A 18 10.59 -16.85 21.61
C GLY A 18 9.30 -16.04 21.37
N ALA A 19 9.12 -14.93 22.10
CA ALA A 19 7.97 -14.03 21.93
C ALA A 19 7.93 -13.34 20.55
N TRP A 20 9.08 -13.17 19.90
CA TRP A 20 9.19 -12.52 18.59
C TRP A 20 9.20 -13.50 17.41
N ARG A 21 9.16 -14.81 17.70
CA ARG A 21 9.23 -15.89 16.70
C ARG A 21 7.84 -16.43 16.38
N GLN A 22 6.88 -15.55 16.10
CA GLN A 22 5.65 -16.03 15.47
C GLN A 22 5.91 -16.23 13.97
N PRO A 23 5.62 -17.41 13.40
CA PRO A 23 5.55 -17.52 11.95
C PRO A 23 4.50 -16.51 11.48
N ARG A 24 4.90 -15.56 10.65
CA ARG A 24 3.98 -14.61 10.02
C ARG A 24 2.99 -15.45 9.24
N GLN A 25 1.81 -15.69 9.81
CA GLN A 25 0.68 -16.27 9.10
C GLN A 25 0.25 -15.20 8.10
N GLU A 26 0.88 -15.20 6.93
CA GLU A 26 0.34 -14.49 5.79
C GLU A 26 -0.94 -15.24 5.41
N PRO A 27 -2.13 -14.64 5.57
CA PRO A 27 -3.33 -15.30 5.08
C PRO A 27 -3.15 -15.46 3.58
N ALA A 28 -3.24 -16.70 3.10
CA ALA A 28 -2.97 -17.12 1.73
C ALA A 28 -3.79 -16.37 0.65
N THR A 29 -4.71 -15.51 1.07
CA THR A 29 -5.42 -14.54 0.25
C THR A 29 -5.89 -13.40 1.16
N ALA A 30 -5.02 -12.43 1.49
CA ALA A 30 -5.47 -11.13 1.97
C ALA A 30 -6.19 -10.38 0.82
N ALA A 31 -7.28 -10.96 0.30
CA ALA A 31 -8.29 -10.19 -0.37
C ALA A 31 -8.71 -9.14 0.65
N LYS A 32 -8.48 -7.85 0.31
CA LYS A 32 -8.89 -6.72 1.15
C LYS A 32 -10.34 -6.98 1.53
N ALA A 33 -10.59 -7.17 2.83
CA ALA A 33 -11.95 -7.34 3.34
C ALA A 33 -12.82 -6.24 2.73
N PRO A 34 -14.01 -6.56 2.20
CA PRO A 34 -14.90 -5.53 1.65
C PRO A 34 -15.14 -4.50 2.75
N LEU A 35 -15.01 -3.22 2.40
CA LEU A 35 -15.43 -2.15 3.30
C LEU A 35 -16.94 -2.34 3.48
N ASP A 36 -17.38 -2.72 4.68
CA ASP A 36 -18.79 -2.84 5.00
C ASP A 36 -19.41 -1.44 5.03
N LEU A 37 -19.95 -1.03 3.89
CA LEU A 37 -20.70 0.21 3.70
C LEU A 37 -22.13 0.02 4.22
N SER A 38 -22.31 -0.54 5.42
CA SER A 38 -23.62 -0.80 6.01
C SER A 38 -24.30 0.52 6.36
N LEU A 39 -25.00 1.07 5.36
CA LEU A 39 -26.08 2.06 5.40
C LEU A 39 -25.98 3.10 6.52
N SER A 40 -24.87 3.84 6.59
CA SER A 40 -24.88 5.09 7.34
C SER A 40 -25.54 6.19 6.54
N THR A 41 -26.48 6.88 7.17
CA THR A 41 -27.29 7.95 6.58
C THR A 41 -26.61 9.31 6.59
N SER A 42 -25.34 9.39 7.01
CA SER A 42 -24.58 10.64 7.07
C SER A 42 -23.74 10.87 5.80
N GLU A 43 -23.87 12.06 5.22
CA GLU A 43 -23.12 12.50 4.02
C GLU A 43 -21.59 12.33 4.19
N LEU A 44 -21.10 12.52 5.42
CA LEU A 44 -19.69 12.44 5.77
C LEU A 44 -19.16 11.00 5.76
N GLU A 45 -19.94 10.05 6.27
CA GLU A 45 -19.51 8.65 6.26
C GLU A 45 -19.50 8.09 4.84
N MET A 46 -20.46 8.50 4.01
CA MET A 46 -20.45 8.17 2.58
C MET A 46 -19.22 8.75 1.87
N ALA A 47 -18.91 10.03 2.11
CA ALA A 47 -17.74 10.68 1.52
C ALA A 47 -16.43 10.02 1.99
N ALA A 48 -16.29 9.76 3.29
CA ALA A 48 -15.12 9.10 3.86
C ALA A 48 -14.94 7.68 3.30
N ALA A 49 -16.04 6.94 3.15
CA ALA A 49 -15.99 5.58 2.66
C ALA A 49 -15.72 5.50 1.14
N LEU A 50 -16.23 6.45 0.35
CA LEU A 50 -15.86 6.61 -1.06
C LEU A 50 -14.38 6.96 -1.23
N LEU A 51 -13.85 7.88 -0.41
CA LEU A 51 -12.42 8.22 -0.41
C LEU A 51 -11.56 7.03 -0.01
N LEU A 52 -11.95 6.29 1.03
CA LEU A 52 -11.23 5.11 1.49
C LEU A 52 -11.28 3.98 0.46
N ARG A 53 -12.42 3.77 -0.20
CA ARG A 53 -12.53 2.77 -1.26
C ARG A 53 -11.71 3.17 -2.48
N GLY A 54 -11.71 4.45 -2.83
CA GLY A 54 -10.80 5.04 -3.81
C GLY A 54 -9.34 4.76 -3.46
N TYR A 55 -8.94 4.98 -2.21
CA TYR A 55 -7.60 4.64 -1.72
C TYR A 55 -7.29 3.14 -1.86
N GLN A 56 -8.19 2.25 -1.43
CA GLN A 56 -7.96 0.80 -1.50
C GLN A 56 -7.82 0.27 -2.94
N VAL A 57 -8.55 0.84 -3.89
CA VAL A 57 -8.53 0.42 -5.30
C VAL A 57 -7.38 1.09 -6.06
N LEU A 58 -7.14 2.38 -5.82
CA LEU A 58 -6.16 3.18 -6.58
C LEU A 58 -4.76 3.14 -5.98
N LEU A 59 -4.59 2.95 -4.67
CA LEU A 59 -3.27 3.02 -4.04
C LEU A 59 -2.76 1.66 -3.64
N SER A 60 -3.65 0.80 -3.11
CA SER A 60 -3.21 -0.49 -2.57
C SER A 60 -2.93 -1.57 -3.64
N SER A 61 -2.94 -1.25 -4.93
CA SER A 61 -2.33 -2.10 -5.97
C SER A 61 -0.80 -1.85 -6.10
N GLN A 62 -0.32 -0.74 -5.53
CA GLN A 62 1.03 -0.19 -5.77
C GLN A 62 2.01 -0.31 -4.61
N ASP A 63 1.59 -0.83 -3.45
CA ASP A 63 2.46 -1.03 -2.29
C ASP A 63 3.43 -2.23 -2.47
N GLY A 64 4.11 -2.28 -3.63
CA GLY A 64 5.10 -3.30 -3.97
C GLY A 64 5.98 -2.90 -5.18
N PRO A 65 6.89 -3.77 -5.63
CA PRO A 65 7.87 -3.51 -6.70
C PRO A 65 7.28 -3.44 -8.12
N ARG A 66 5.97 -3.18 -8.26
CA ARG A 66 5.23 -3.30 -9.53
C ARG A 66 5.21 -2.04 -10.38
N CYS A 67 5.68 -0.91 -9.87
CA CYS A 67 5.71 0.32 -10.66
C CYS A 67 6.69 0.15 -11.84
N GLN A 68 6.15 0.22 -13.06
CA GLN A 68 6.88 0.00 -14.31
C GLN A 68 7.59 1.26 -14.82
N PHE A 69 7.59 2.31 -14.01
CA PHE A 69 8.01 3.63 -14.40
C PHE A 69 9.07 4.21 -13.47
N THR A 70 9.86 5.12 -14.03
CA THR A 70 10.85 5.94 -13.34
C THR A 70 10.56 7.42 -13.63
N PRO A 71 10.41 8.29 -12.61
CA PRO A 71 10.32 7.94 -11.19
C PRO A 71 9.09 7.08 -10.86
N SER A 72 9.06 6.44 -9.68
CA SER A 72 7.90 5.63 -9.27
C SER A 72 6.64 6.49 -9.18
N CYS A 73 5.44 5.91 -9.27
CA CYS A 73 4.17 6.67 -9.19
C CYS A 73 4.06 7.48 -7.89
N SER A 74 4.54 6.95 -6.75
CA SER A 74 4.53 7.66 -5.47
C SER A 74 5.53 8.83 -5.45
N GLU A 75 6.70 8.66 -6.06
CA GLU A 75 7.69 9.72 -6.21
C GLU A 75 7.19 10.80 -7.18
N TYR A 76 6.63 10.40 -8.32
CA TYR A 76 6.00 11.28 -9.28
C TYR A 76 4.90 12.11 -8.60
N ALA A 77 4.00 11.47 -7.86
CA ALA A 77 2.93 12.15 -7.11
C ALA A 77 3.50 13.20 -6.15
N ARG A 78 4.55 12.85 -5.40
CA ARG A 78 5.24 13.80 -4.51
C ARG A 78 5.82 14.98 -5.27
N MET A 79 6.44 14.75 -6.42
CA MET A 79 7.04 15.79 -7.26
C MET A 79 5.98 16.73 -7.84
N VAL A 80 4.89 16.20 -8.42
CA VAL A 80 3.85 17.03 -9.04
C VAL A 80 3.04 17.80 -8.00
N ILE A 81 2.75 17.23 -6.83
CA ILE A 81 2.08 17.94 -5.73
C ILE A 81 2.95 19.08 -5.23
N ARG A 82 4.26 18.86 -5.10
CA ARG A 82 5.20 19.91 -4.66
C ARG A 82 5.36 21.02 -5.69
N ARG A 83 5.39 20.68 -6.98
CA ARG A 83 5.63 21.65 -8.08
C ARG A 83 4.37 22.43 -8.45
N HIS A 84 3.22 21.77 -8.49
CA HIS A 84 1.99 22.29 -9.10
C HIS A 84 0.83 22.45 -8.11
N GLY A 85 1.05 22.12 -6.84
CA GLY A 85 0.04 22.18 -5.78
C GLY A 85 -0.83 20.91 -5.71
N LEU A 86 -1.68 20.84 -4.68
CA LEU A 86 -2.42 19.62 -4.34
C LEU A 86 -3.38 19.19 -5.44
N LEU A 87 -4.23 20.11 -5.93
CA LEU A 87 -5.27 19.76 -6.91
C LEU A 87 -4.69 19.33 -8.25
N ALA A 88 -3.82 20.16 -8.85
CA ALA A 88 -3.19 19.82 -10.13
C ALA A 88 -2.27 18.59 -9.98
N GLY A 89 -1.53 18.50 -8.88
CA GLY A 89 -0.69 17.35 -8.57
C GLY A 89 -1.48 16.03 -8.44
N LEU A 90 -2.65 16.05 -7.78
CA LEU A 90 -3.51 14.87 -7.67
C LEU A 90 -4.07 14.45 -9.03
N LEU A 91 -4.47 15.39 -9.89
CA LEU A 91 -4.93 15.09 -11.25
C LEU A 91 -3.80 14.46 -12.09
N MET A 92 -2.59 15.03 -12.07
CA MET A 92 -1.42 14.48 -12.76
C MET A 92 -1.02 13.09 -12.22
N ALA A 93 -1.06 12.92 -10.90
CA ALA A 93 -0.73 11.64 -10.27
C ALA A 93 -1.78 10.56 -10.61
N SER A 94 -3.05 10.93 -10.71
CA SER A 94 -4.13 10.03 -11.09
C SER A 94 -4.04 9.59 -12.55
N ASP A 95 -3.71 10.52 -13.44
CA ASP A 95 -3.43 10.24 -14.85
C ASP A 95 -2.20 9.34 -15.02
N ARG A 96 -1.11 9.63 -14.29
CA ARG A 96 0.08 8.76 -14.19
C ARG A 96 -0.25 7.34 -13.72
N TYR A 97 -1.12 7.23 -12.73
CA TYR A 97 -1.53 5.96 -12.16
C TYR A 97 -2.28 5.08 -13.16
N GLN A 98 -3.17 5.68 -13.94
CA GLN A 98 -3.86 4.99 -15.04
C GLN A 98 -2.86 4.42 -16.05
N ARG A 99 -1.82 5.19 -16.40
CA ARG A 99 -0.77 4.71 -17.31
C ARG A 99 0.05 3.56 -16.77
N CYS A 100 0.37 3.59 -15.48
CA CYS A 100 1.11 2.53 -14.83
C CYS A 100 0.36 1.18 -14.80
N ASN A 101 -0.99 1.20 -14.81
CA ASN A 101 -1.84 0.01 -14.77
C ASN A 101 -2.25 -0.54 -16.15
N GLY A 102 -1.59 -0.10 -17.22
CA GLY A 102 -1.76 -0.70 -18.55
C GLY A 102 -2.43 0.20 -19.57
N LEU A 103 -2.86 1.40 -19.20
CA LEU A 103 -3.34 2.38 -20.18
C LEU A 103 -2.13 3.08 -20.82
N GLN A 104 -1.64 2.56 -21.95
CA GLN A 104 -0.62 3.21 -22.80
C GLN A 104 0.82 3.26 -22.26
N ARG A 105 1.21 2.36 -21.35
CA ARG A 105 2.60 2.28 -20.89
C ARG A 105 3.59 2.05 -22.06
N GLU A 106 3.17 1.38 -23.12
CA GLU A 106 4.00 1.08 -24.30
C GLU A 106 4.47 2.32 -25.06
N ARG A 107 3.83 3.48 -24.86
CA ARG A 107 4.24 4.75 -25.51
C ARG A 107 5.50 5.39 -24.91
N TYR A 108 5.97 4.90 -23.77
CA TYR A 108 7.07 5.51 -23.03
C TYR A 108 8.39 4.78 -23.29
N PRO A 109 9.49 5.52 -23.47
CA PRO A 109 10.80 4.92 -23.72
C PRO A 109 11.27 4.12 -22.50
N LEU A 110 11.93 2.99 -22.75
CA LEU A 110 12.55 2.17 -21.72
C LEU A 110 13.96 2.68 -21.42
N ASP A 111 14.28 2.77 -20.14
CA ASP A 111 15.66 2.96 -19.68
C ASP A 111 16.42 1.63 -19.75
N PRO A 112 17.51 1.53 -20.54
CA PRO A 112 18.27 0.30 -20.72
C PRO A 112 18.95 -0.18 -19.42
N ARG A 113 19.15 0.69 -18.44
CA ARG A 113 19.82 0.34 -17.17
C ARG A 113 18.84 -0.25 -16.16
N THR A 114 17.65 0.32 -16.07
CA THR A 114 16.65 -0.06 -15.06
C THR A 114 15.53 -0.96 -15.61
N GLY A 115 15.37 -1.03 -16.93
CA GLY A 115 14.26 -1.73 -17.60
C GLY A 115 12.90 -1.09 -17.36
N LYS A 116 12.86 0.10 -16.73
CA LYS A 116 11.63 0.85 -16.43
C LYS A 116 11.38 1.90 -17.50
N ARG A 117 10.11 2.27 -17.65
CA ARG A 117 9.67 3.32 -18.57
C ARG A 117 9.95 4.70 -17.98
N LEU A 118 10.40 5.63 -18.81
CA LEU A 118 10.68 7.00 -18.40
C LEU A 118 9.46 7.88 -18.61
N ASP A 119 9.01 8.55 -17.56
CA ASP A 119 7.96 9.59 -17.63
C ASP A 119 8.13 10.54 -16.44
N PRO A 120 9.03 11.54 -16.60
CA PRO A 120 9.29 12.54 -15.57
C PRO A 120 8.15 13.56 -15.47
N PRO A 121 7.96 14.20 -14.30
CA PRO A 121 6.97 15.28 -14.14
C PRO A 121 7.19 16.43 -15.13
N PRO A 122 6.13 16.91 -15.81
CA PRO A 122 6.25 18.03 -16.72
C PRO A 122 6.61 19.33 -15.97
N GLU A 123 7.23 20.27 -16.70
CA GLU A 123 7.62 21.57 -16.16
C GLU A 123 6.41 22.46 -15.88
N THR A 124 5.44 22.46 -16.79
CA THR A 124 4.16 23.14 -16.64
C THR A 124 3.05 22.13 -16.35
N PRO A 125 1.99 22.51 -15.64
CA PRO A 125 0.72 21.81 -15.77
C PRO A 125 0.24 21.95 -17.23
N TRP A 126 -0.64 21.05 -17.68
CA TRP A 126 -1.19 21.02 -19.04
C TRP A 126 -1.59 22.39 -19.62
#